data_AF-A0A1B7TB75-F1
#
_entry.id   AF-A0A1B7TB75-F1
#
_cell.length_a   1.000
_cell.length_b   1.000
_cell.length_c   1.000
_cell.angle_alpha   90.00
_cell.angle_beta   90.00
_cell.angle_gamma   90.00
#
_symmetry.space_group_name_H-M   'P 1'
#
loop_
_entity.id
_entity.type
_entity.pdbx_description
1 polymer ?
#
loop_
_entity_poly.entity_id
_entity_poly.type
_entity_poly.pdbx_seq_one_letter_code
_entity_poly.pdbx_strand_id
1 'polypeptide(L)'
;KSKKFDENKPWKSHVDLGYITSEEKKRYEGIWVSNKNRFLEMLPQQNHHLKKIYKEEEEDFMVNFVVYEIYNRSNLPPRILCQIYYMIDLKHDGTITKNSFIVGMWLIDQCLYGKKLPAVIPDLVWDSVEKMVIGVDVSHKSIQKNKKRNARREIKELKRHEKIV
;
A
#
# COMPACT_ATOMS: atom_id res chain seq x y z
N LYS A 1 -20.30 -0.51 -20.84
CA LYS A 1 -19.64 -1.83 -20.98
C LYS A 1 -18.87 -2.10 -19.68
N SER A 2 -19.28 -3.11 -18.91
CA SER A 2 -18.69 -3.46 -17.62
C SER A 2 -17.24 -3.94 -17.83
N LYS A 3 -16.26 -3.28 -17.20
CA LYS A 3 -14.87 -3.76 -17.15
C LYS A 3 -14.83 -4.89 -16.11
N LYS A 4 -15.18 -6.10 -16.51
CA LYS A 4 -14.94 -7.29 -15.68
C LYS A 4 -13.42 -7.51 -15.58
N PHE A 5 -12.96 -7.83 -14.38
CA PHE A 5 -11.59 -8.26 -14.11
C PHE A 5 -11.29 -9.50 -14.97
N ASP A 6 -10.26 -9.41 -15.80
CA ASP A 6 -9.81 -10.50 -16.68
C ASP A 6 -8.77 -11.33 -15.94
N GLU A 7 -9.18 -12.48 -15.39
CA GLU A 7 -8.34 -13.37 -14.59
C GLU A 7 -7.12 -13.90 -15.34
N ASN A 8 -7.20 -13.97 -16.68
CA ASN A 8 -6.10 -14.43 -17.52
C ASN A 8 -5.13 -13.29 -17.88
N LYS A 9 -5.55 -12.04 -17.70
CA LYS A 9 -4.76 -10.84 -17.98
C LYS A 9 -4.91 -9.80 -16.87
N PRO A 10 -4.63 -10.15 -15.61
CA PRO A 10 -4.84 -9.25 -14.47
C PRO A 10 -4.10 -7.91 -14.67
N TRP A 11 -2.93 -7.94 -15.33
CA TRP A 11 -2.11 -6.77 -15.68
C TRP A 11 -2.81 -5.73 -16.58
N LYS A 12 -3.83 -6.10 -17.37
CA LYS A 12 -4.57 -5.15 -18.22
C LYS A 12 -5.47 -4.19 -17.44
N SER A 13 -5.78 -4.51 -16.18
CA SER A 13 -6.57 -3.65 -15.30
C SER A 13 -5.71 -2.59 -14.58
N HIS A 14 -4.39 -2.80 -14.48
CA HIS A 14 -3.46 -1.97 -13.70
C HIS A 14 -2.74 -0.92 -14.56
N VAL A 15 -3.52 0.00 -15.12
CA VAL A 15 -3.02 1.15 -15.89
C VAL A 15 -2.53 2.28 -14.95
N ASP A 16 -2.98 2.30 -13.71
CA ASP A 16 -2.73 3.42 -12.80
C ASP A 16 -1.47 3.20 -11.95
N LEU A 17 -0.41 3.91 -12.31
CA LEU A 17 0.92 3.89 -11.68
C LEU A 17 0.99 4.52 -10.27
N GLY A 18 -0.15 4.85 -9.65
CA GLY A 18 -0.17 5.75 -8.50
C GLY A 18 -1.08 5.35 -7.34
N TYR A 19 -1.83 4.25 -7.42
CA TYR A 19 -2.70 3.85 -6.31
C TYR A 19 -2.86 2.32 -6.24
N ILE A 20 -3.16 1.82 -5.04
CA ILE A 20 -3.45 0.40 -4.78
C ILE A 20 -4.97 0.23 -4.76
N THR A 21 -5.51 -0.71 -5.55
CA THR A 21 -6.95 -0.97 -5.56
C THR A 21 -7.38 -1.73 -4.31
N SER A 22 -8.68 -1.64 -3.98
CA SER A 22 -9.34 -2.38 -2.91
C SER A 22 -9.11 -3.89 -3.02
N GLU A 23 -9.18 -4.42 -4.24
CA GLU A 23 -8.99 -5.85 -4.53
C GLU A 23 -7.53 -6.26 -4.36
N GLU A 24 -6.57 -5.46 -4.83
CA GLU A 24 -5.14 -5.70 -4.60
C GLU A 24 -4.82 -5.71 -3.10
N LYS A 25 -5.28 -4.69 -2.38
CA LYS A 25 -5.12 -4.59 -0.94
C LYS A 25 -5.65 -5.84 -0.25
N LYS A 26 -6.88 -6.26 -0.56
CA LYS A 26 -7.49 -7.46 0.05
C LYS A 26 -6.67 -8.74 -0.22
N ARG A 27 -6.09 -8.89 -1.41
CA ARG A 27 -5.19 -10.02 -1.73
C ARG A 27 -3.93 -9.97 -0.88
N TYR A 28 -3.27 -8.82 -0.81
CA TYR A 28 -2.04 -8.66 -0.01
C TYR A 28 -2.31 -8.80 1.49
N GLU A 29 -3.45 -8.31 1.97
CA GLU A 29 -3.92 -8.50 3.35
C GLU A 29 -4.13 -9.98 3.68
N GLY A 30 -4.64 -10.77 2.74
CA GLY A 30 -4.74 -12.22 2.92
C GLY A 30 -3.37 -12.85 3.20
N ILE A 31 -2.34 -12.47 2.43
CA ILE A 31 -0.97 -12.95 2.64
C ILE A 31 -0.43 -12.45 3.99
N TRP A 32 -0.69 -11.19 4.33
CA TRP A 32 -0.28 -10.61 5.62
C TRP A 32 -0.86 -11.41 6.79
N VAL A 33 -2.18 -11.64 6.81
CA VAL A 33 -2.87 -12.33 7.91
C VAL A 33 -2.36 -13.76 8.10
N SER A 34 -1.97 -14.45 7.02
CA SER A 34 -1.43 -15.80 7.12
C SER A 34 0.03 -15.87 7.61
N ASN A 35 0.77 -14.77 7.54
CA ASN A 35 2.21 -14.74 7.85
C ASN A 35 2.56 -13.84 9.04
N LYS A 36 1.67 -12.96 9.48
CA LYS A 36 1.87 -12.10 10.65
C LYS A 36 2.09 -12.96 11.88
N ASN A 37 3.01 -12.55 12.75
CA ASN A 37 3.41 -13.27 13.98
C ASN A 37 4.17 -14.58 13.77
N ARG A 38 4.46 -15.00 12.53
CA ARG A 38 5.38 -16.13 12.29
C ARG A 38 6.77 -15.74 12.80
N PHE A 39 7.37 -16.60 13.63
CA PHE A 39 8.68 -16.41 14.26
C PHE A 39 8.79 -15.30 15.34
N LEU A 40 7.69 -14.64 15.73
CA LEU A 40 7.72 -13.65 16.82
C LEU A 40 8.14 -14.29 18.16
N GLU A 41 7.73 -15.54 18.39
CA GLU A 41 8.10 -16.32 19.57
C GLU A 41 9.59 -16.69 19.61
N MET A 42 10.23 -16.85 18.45
CA MET A 42 11.65 -17.21 18.32
C MET A 42 12.61 -16.03 18.56
N LEU A 43 12.10 -14.81 18.76
CA LEU A 43 12.95 -13.71 19.21
C LEU A 43 13.61 -14.09 20.55
N PRO A 44 14.95 -13.97 20.67
CA PRO A 44 15.69 -14.35 21.86
C PRO A 44 15.05 -13.79 23.13
N GLN A 45 15.01 -14.56 24.21
CA GLN A 45 14.42 -14.13 25.49
C GLN A 45 15.01 -12.80 26.00
N GLN A 46 16.25 -12.48 25.60
CA GLN A 46 16.94 -11.22 25.90
C GLN A 46 16.23 -9.98 25.31
N ASN A 47 15.40 -10.18 24.28
CA ASN A 47 14.55 -9.15 23.67
C ASN A 47 13.19 -9.01 24.37
N HIS A 48 13.09 -9.40 25.65
CA HIS A 48 11.85 -9.30 26.44
C HIS A 48 11.23 -7.89 26.43
N HIS A 49 12.05 -6.84 26.35
CA HIS A 49 11.61 -5.46 26.20
C HIS A 49 10.93 -5.20 24.85
N LEU A 50 11.53 -5.62 23.73
CA LEU A 50 10.92 -5.55 22.39
C LEU A 50 9.63 -6.37 22.34
N LYS A 51 9.65 -7.60 22.87
CA LYS A 51 8.44 -8.44 23.02
C LYS A 51 7.35 -7.75 23.83
N LYS A 52 7.70 -6.94 24.84
CA LYS A 52 6.74 -6.18 25.66
C LYS A 52 6.19 -4.97 24.89
N ILE A 53 7.05 -4.19 24.25
CA ILE A 53 6.68 -3.05 23.40
C ILE A 53 5.71 -3.50 22.29
N TYR A 54 6.06 -4.58 21.58
CA TYR A 54 5.21 -5.14 20.52
C TYR A 54 3.92 -5.77 21.03
N LYS A 55 3.82 -6.10 22.33
CA LYS A 55 2.61 -6.65 22.94
C LYS A 55 1.68 -5.56 23.48
N GLU A 56 2.21 -4.36 23.76
CA GLU A 56 1.48 -3.22 24.29
C GLU A 56 0.91 -2.31 23.18
N GLU A 57 1.53 -2.26 22.00
CA GLU A 57 1.08 -1.38 20.90
C GLU A 57 -0.14 -1.91 20.10
N GLU A 58 -0.67 -3.11 20.37
CA GLU A 58 -1.76 -3.78 19.62
C GLU A 58 -1.60 -3.83 18.08
N GLU A 59 -0.48 -3.35 17.54
CA GLU A 59 -0.22 -3.33 16.11
C GLU A 59 0.42 -4.67 15.70
N ASP A 60 -0.07 -5.26 14.61
CA ASP A 60 0.53 -6.47 14.07
C ASP A 60 1.81 -6.11 13.29
N PHE A 61 2.87 -6.89 13.47
CA PHE A 61 4.13 -6.73 12.73
C PHE A 61 4.57 -8.04 12.09
N MET A 62 5.42 -7.92 11.07
CA MET A 62 6.11 -9.05 10.45
C MET A 62 7.61 -8.79 10.44
N VAL A 63 8.38 -9.80 10.86
CA VAL A 63 9.85 -9.72 10.84
C VAL A 63 10.33 -9.65 9.38
N ASN A 64 11.31 -8.79 9.11
CA ASN A 64 11.95 -8.63 7.81
C ASN A 64 12.23 -9.96 7.11
N PHE A 65 12.85 -10.90 7.81
CA PHE A 65 13.20 -12.21 7.25
C PHE A 65 12.00 -12.93 6.62
N VAL A 66 10.82 -12.87 7.25
CA VAL A 66 9.59 -13.47 6.73
C VAL A 66 9.11 -12.73 5.48
N VAL A 67 9.16 -11.39 5.51
CA VAL A 67 8.83 -10.56 4.35
C VAL A 67 9.74 -10.89 3.17
N TYR A 68 11.05 -11.00 3.40
CA TYR A 68 12.02 -11.38 2.38
C TYR A 68 11.73 -12.77 1.82
N GLU A 69 11.42 -13.77 2.65
CA GLU A 69 11.08 -15.12 2.19
C GLU A 69 9.86 -15.11 1.26
N ILE A 70 8.82 -14.34 1.62
CA ILE A 70 7.60 -14.18 0.80
C ILE A 70 7.96 -13.51 -0.53
N TYR A 71 8.72 -12.41 -0.47
CA TYR A 71 9.08 -11.63 -1.64
C TYR A 71 10.00 -12.40 -2.60
N ASN A 72 10.89 -13.24 -2.06
CA ASN A 72 11.80 -14.08 -2.84
C ASN A 72 11.04 -15.08 -3.75
N ARG A 73 9.81 -15.46 -3.40
CA ARG A 73 8.96 -16.33 -4.23
C ARG A 73 8.52 -15.68 -5.55
N SER A 74 8.65 -14.36 -5.68
CA SER A 74 8.39 -13.64 -6.94
C SER A 74 9.42 -13.90 -8.03
N ASN A 75 10.57 -14.51 -7.69
CA ASN A 75 11.71 -14.71 -8.61
C ASN A 75 12.26 -13.41 -9.22
N LEU A 76 12.02 -12.26 -8.59
CA LEU A 76 12.69 -11.02 -8.95
C LEU A 76 14.17 -11.06 -8.56
N PRO A 77 15.05 -10.31 -9.25
CA PRO A 77 16.46 -10.23 -8.88
C PRO A 77 16.64 -9.79 -7.42
N PRO A 78 17.54 -10.42 -6.63
CA PRO A 78 17.74 -10.09 -5.22
C PRO A 78 18.04 -8.60 -4.98
N ARG A 79 18.73 -7.95 -5.93
CA ARG A 79 19.00 -6.51 -5.89
C ARG A 79 17.72 -5.67 -5.87
N ILE A 80 16.71 -6.04 -6.66
CA ILE A 80 15.43 -5.34 -6.71
C ILE A 80 14.65 -5.59 -5.43
N LEU A 81 14.63 -6.83 -4.92
CA LEU A 81 13.97 -7.16 -3.66
C LEU A 81 14.55 -6.39 -2.47
N CYS A 82 15.89 -6.27 -2.42
CA CYS A 82 16.58 -5.48 -1.40
C CYS A 82 16.21 -3.99 -1.49
N GLN A 83 16.12 -3.43 -2.71
CA GLN A 83 15.68 -2.05 -2.90
C GLN A 83 14.24 -1.84 -2.42
N ILE A 84 13.31 -2.72 -2.82
CA ILE A 84 11.91 -2.66 -2.39
C ILE A 84 11.84 -2.72 -0.87
N TYR A 85 12.58 -3.63 -0.24
CA TYR A 85 12.64 -3.75 1.21
C TYR A 85 13.08 -2.45 1.88
N TYR A 86 14.18 -1.86 1.41
CA TYR A 86 14.69 -0.60 1.96
C TYR A 86 13.70 0.56 1.83
N MET A 87 12.86 0.56 0.79
CA MET A 87 11.85 1.60 0.59
C MET A 87 10.64 1.48 1.53
N ILE A 88 10.37 0.29 2.08
CA ILE A 88 9.20 0.05 2.93
C ILE A 88 9.54 -0.04 4.42
N ASP A 89 10.81 -0.28 4.76
CA ASP A 89 11.33 -0.32 6.13
C ASP A 89 11.55 1.10 6.68
N LEU A 90 10.46 1.75 7.10
CA LEU A 90 10.48 3.14 7.56
C LEU A 90 11.16 3.33 8.93
N LYS A 91 11.13 2.29 9.78
CA LYS A 91 11.66 2.34 11.15
C LYS A 91 13.09 1.80 11.25
N HIS A 92 13.57 1.05 10.25
CA HIS A 92 14.88 0.39 10.24
C HIS A 92 15.14 -0.50 11.47
N ASP A 93 14.06 -1.00 12.09
CA ASP A 93 14.10 -1.87 13.27
C ASP A 93 14.04 -3.37 12.91
N GLY A 94 14.00 -3.68 11.61
CA GLY A 94 13.88 -5.05 11.10
C GLY A 94 12.47 -5.62 11.20
N THR A 95 11.47 -4.78 11.49
CA THR A 95 10.06 -5.13 11.47
C THR A 95 9.32 -4.31 10.42
N ILE A 96 8.32 -4.93 9.81
CA ILE A 96 7.51 -4.34 8.76
C ILE A 96 6.07 -4.31 9.24
N THR A 97 5.43 -3.14 9.14
CA THR A 97 4.01 -2.97 9.45
C THR A 97 3.14 -3.50 8.31
N LYS A 98 1.86 -3.70 8.59
CA LYS A 98 0.88 -4.14 7.58
C LYS A 98 0.89 -3.24 6.35
N ASN A 99 0.91 -1.92 6.55
CA ASN A 99 0.85 -0.97 5.44
C ASN A 99 2.11 -1.04 4.57
N SER A 100 3.28 -1.05 5.18
CA SER A 100 4.56 -1.21 4.47
C SER A 100 4.61 -2.51 3.68
N PHE A 101 4.12 -3.61 4.24
CA PHE A 101 4.07 -4.90 3.54
C PHE A 101 3.19 -4.87 2.29
N ILE A 102 2.00 -4.25 2.39
CA ILE A 102 1.06 -4.11 1.26
C ILE A 102 1.70 -3.28 0.14
N VAL A 103 2.37 -2.19 0.49
CA VAL A 103 3.09 -1.35 -0.50
C VAL A 103 4.23 -2.12 -1.16
N GLY A 104 5.00 -2.91 -0.41
CA GLY A 104 6.07 -3.73 -0.97
C GLY A 104 5.56 -4.82 -1.92
N MET A 105 4.44 -5.47 -1.59
CA MET A 105 3.77 -6.43 -2.48
C MET A 105 3.31 -5.77 -3.78
N TRP A 106 2.75 -4.56 -3.69
CA TRP A 106 2.36 -3.81 -4.88
C TRP A 106 3.57 -3.46 -5.77
N LEU A 107 4.70 -3.04 -5.19
CA LEU A 107 5.94 -2.75 -5.94
C LEU A 107 6.48 -4.00 -6.66
N ILE A 108 6.43 -5.15 -6.01
CA ILE A 108 6.80 -6.45 -6.61
C ILE A 108 5.92 -6.73 -7.81
N ASP A 109 4.60 -6.61 -7.66
CA ASP A 109 3.66 -6.81 -8.77
C ASP A 109 3.96 -5.83 -9.93
N GLN A 110 4.26 -4.56 -9.64
CA GLN A 110 4.66 -3.61 -10.69
C GLN A 110 5.93 -4.05 -11.44
N CYS A 111 6.94 -4.57 -10.72
CA CYS A 111 8.16 -5.08 -11.32
C CYS A 111 7.91 -6.33 -12.17
N LEU A 112 7.03 -7.25 -11.70
CA LEU A 112 6.61 -8.43 -12.46
C LEU A 112 5.84 -8.05 -13.74
N TYR A 113 5.15 -6.91 -13.75
CA TYR A 113 4.53 -6.34 -14.95
C TYR A 113 5.53 -5.67 -15.91
N GLY A 114 6.83 -5.73 -15.61
CA GLY A 114 7.88 -5.15 -16.44
C GLY A 114 8.04 -3.64 -16.26
N LYS A 115 7.43 -3.04 -15.24
CA LYS A 115 7.66 -1.63 -14.91
C LYS A 115 8.98 -1.50 -14.16
N LYS A 116 9.67 -0.38 -14.37
CA LYS A 116 10.88 -0.06 -13.61
C LYS A 116 10.49 0.35 -12.19
N LEU A 117 11.29 -0.07 -11.21
CA LEU A 117 11.13 0.36 -9.83
C LEU A 117 11.31 1.89 -9.76
N PRO A 118 10.37 2.64 -9.17
CA PRO A 118 10.53 4.08 -9.00
C PRO A 118 11.61 4.37 -7.96
N ALA A 119 12.26 5.54 -8.05
CA ALA A 119 13.26 5.94 -7.07
C ALA A 119 12.65 6.25 -5.69
N VAL A 120 11.40 6.69 -5.67
CA VAL A 120 10.62 7.02 -4.46
C VAL A 120 9.19 6.52 -4.66
N ILE A 121 8.59 5.99 -3.59
CA ILE A 121 7.18 5.56 -3.62
C ILE A 121 6.29 6.81 -3.61
N PRO A 122 5.36 6.97 -4.57
CA PRO A 122 4.45 8.12 -4.57
C PRO A 122 3.56 8.15 -3.32
N ASP A 123 3.34 9.33 -2.74
CA ASP A 123 2.49 9.52 -1.55
C ASP A 123 1.06 8.97 -1.75
N LEU A 124 0.56 9.02 -2.98
CA LEU A 124 -0.77 8.49 -3.32
C LEU A 124 -0.87 6.98 -3.07
N VAL A 125 0.23 6.24 -3.20
CA VAL A 125 0.28 4.80 -2.90
C VAL A 125 0.15 4.57 -1.39
N TRP A 126 0.87 5.33 -0.58
CA TRP A 126 0.77 5.28 0.89
C TRP A 126 -0.63 5.66 1.38
N ASP A 127 -1.15 6.77 0.86
CA ASP A 127 -2.51 7.26 1.12
C ASP A 127 -3.58 6.20 0.83
N SER A 128 -3.39 5.40 -0.23
CA SER A 128 -4.33 4.36 -0.63
C SER A 128 -4.44 3.25 0.40
N VAL A 129 -3.35 2.96 1.11
CA VAL A 129 -3.32 1.91 2.13
C VAL A 129 -3.92 2.43 3.45
N GLU A 130 -3.61 3.67 3.83
CA GLU A 130 -4.05 4.29 5.08
C GLU A 130 -5.55 4.65 5.07
N LYS A 131 -6.04 5.34 4.03
CA LYS A 131 -7.39 5.94 4.04
C LYS A 131 -8.52 4.91 3.92
N MET A 132 -8.23 3.69 3.49
CA MET A 132 -9.25 2.65 3.29
C MET A 132 -9.59 1.85 4.57
N VAL A 133 -8.94 2.14 5.70
CA VAL A 133 -9.22 1.49 6.99
C VAL A 133 -10.56 1.96 7.59
N ILE A 134 -11.08 3.12 7.17
CA ILE A 134 -12.38 3.64 7.62
C ILE A 134 -13.42 3.39 6.53
N GLY A 135 -13.92 2.16 6.39
CA GLY A 135 -15.24 1.74 5.87
C GLY A 135 -15.90 2.43 4.66
N VAL A 136 -15.23 3.34 3.97
CA VAL A 136 -15.75 4.16 2.88
C VAL A 136 -14.86 3.85 1.70
N ASP A 137 -15.40 3.08 0.76
CA ASP A 137 -14.84 2.94 -0.58
C ASP A 137 -14.89 4.31 -1.26
N VAL A 138 -13.92 5.17 -0.94
CA VAL A 138 -13.78 6.45 -1.60
C VAL A 138 -13.04 6.20 -2.92
N SER A 139 -13.77 5.62 -3.88
CA SER A 139 -13.28 5.47 -5.25
C SER A 139 -12.63 6.78 -5.69
N HIS A 140 -11.34 6.77 -6.05
CA HIS A 140 -10.55 7.95 -6.38
C HIS A 140 -11.20 8.84 -7.48
N LYS A 141 -12.03 8.23 -8.35
CA LYS A 141 -12.89 8.95 -9.32
C LYS A 141 -13.92 9.86 -8.67
N SER A 142 -14.49 9.46 -7.52
CA SER A 142 -15.46 10.24 -6.74
C SER A 142 -14.81 11.48 -6.10
N ILE A 143 -13.58 11.36 -5.58
CA ILE A 143 -12.81 12.48 -5.00
C ILE A 143 -12.49 13.51 -6.08
N GLN A 144 -11.97 13.06 -7.24
CA GLN A 144 -11.66 13.97 -8.35
C GLN A 144 -12.92 14.64 -8.92
N LYS A 145 -14.03 13.90 -9.04
CA LYS A 145 -15.32 14.44 -9.47
C LYS A 145 -15.89 15.45 -8.48
N ASN A 146 -15.77 15.19 -7.17
CA ASN A 146 -16.21 16.12 -6.12
C ASN A 146 -15.34 17.37 -6.07
N LYS A 147 -14.00 17.26 -6.12
CA LYS A 147 -13.10 18.42 -6.23
C LYS A 147 -13.43 19.29 -7.45
N LYS A 148 -13.59 18.68 -8.64
CA LYS A 148 -13.96 19.40 -9.87
C LYS A 148 -15.33 20.06 -9.78
N ARG A 149 -16.30 19.43 -9.11
CA ARG A 149 -17.64 19.98 -8.91
C ARG A 149 -17.64 21.14 -7.92
N ASN A 150 -16.87 21.06 -6.85
CA ASN A 150 -16.76 22.11 -5.85
C ASN A 150 -16.03 23.34 -6.41
N ALA A 151 -14.90 23.14 -7.10
CA ALA A 151 -14.21 24.24 -7.79
C ALA A 151 -15.12 24.95 -8.82
N ARG A 152 -15.98 24.21 -9.54
CA ARG A 152 -16.96 24.81 -10.46
C ARG A 152 -18.06 25.61 -9.76
N ARG A 153 -18.42 25.28 -8.51
CA ARG A 153 -19.40 26.02 -7.72
C ARG A 153 -18.80 27.31 -7.17
N GLU A 154 -17.61 27.22 -6.58
CA GLU A 154 -16.86 28.38 -6.08
C GLU A 154 -16.61 29.40 -7.20
N ILE A 155 -16.16 28.96 -8.39
CA ILE A 155 -15.98 29.85 -9.54
C ILE A 155 -17.29 30.52 -9.97
N LYS A 156 -18.43 29.83 -9.87
CA LYS A 156 -19.75 30.43 -10.20
C LYS A 156 -20.19 31.44 -9.15
N GLU A 157 -19.90 31.21 -7.87
CA GLU A 157 -20.23 32.14 -6.80
C GLU A 157 -19.36 33.40 -6.85
N LEU A 158 -18.06 33.27 -7.10
CA LEU A 158 -17.17 34.42 -7.28
C LEU A 158 -17.63 35.33 -8.41
N LYS A 159 -17.96 34.73 -9.57
CA LYS A 159 -18.52 35.47 -10.72
C LYS A 159 -19.87 36.12 -10.47
N ARG A 160 -20.61 35.67 -9.45
CA ARG A 160 -21.91 36.24 -9.05
C ARG A 160 -21.72 37.46 -8.15
N HIS A 161 -20.75 37.38 -7.24
CA HIS A 161 -20.39 38.50 -6.37
C HIS A 161 -19.70 39.63 -7.15
N GLU A 162 -18.89 39.30 -8.15
CA GLU A 162 -18.25 40.27 -9.05
C GLU A 162 -19.24 41.04 -9.94
N LYS A 163 -20.48 40.55 -10.09
CA LYS A 163 -21.53 41.16 -10.91
C LYS A 163 -22.47 42.10 -10.13
N ILE A 164 -22.31 42.16 -8.81
CA ILE A 164 -23.17 42.92 -7.88
C ILE A 164 -22.41 44.13 -7.31
N VAL A 165 -21.12 44.26 -7.62
CA VAL A 165 -20.28 45.46 -7.42
C VAL A 165 -20.20 46.21 -8.75
#